data_AF-A0A7W1YDB5-F1
#
_entry.id   AF-A0A7W1YDB5-F1
#
_cell.length_a   1.000
_cell.length_b   1.000
_cell.length_c   1.000
_cell.angle_alpha   90.00
_cell.angle_beta   90.00
_cell.angle_gamma   90.00
#
_symmetry.space_group_name_H-M   'P 1'
#
loop_
_entity.id
_entity.type
_entity.pdbx_description
1 polymer ?
#
loop_
_entity_poly.entity_id
_entity_poly.type
_entity_poly.pdbx_seq_one_letter_code
_entity_poly.pdbx_strand_id
1 'polypeptide(L)'
;VLPIIIFVAAFFAILYHYGIMQWIIRQMARGMMRFMGTSGAESMDVAASIFLGCTEAPLTIRPFLSRLTRSELMTVMTSGMAHISGAVMAAYILFGIEARHLLTAVVMTAPGTILMAKMLVPETEHPVTAGRVEMTDEEMGEDRSENVLGAIAKGTTDGLYLALNVAAMLIAFLALIALANGILGSIHNGLVHWGITWFPSSFEKIFGVLFAPVAWVIGVPWRDCLAIGNLLGTRMVLNEFVAYSLLAAQKGALNPRSYTIATFALCGFANLGNIGVEIGGISSLAPNKRGELAKLGIRAMLAGTMANLMSASIAGMLL
;
A
#
# COMPACT_ATOMS: atom_id res chain seq x y z
N VAL A 1 -18.31 -3.70 6.12
CA VAL A 1 -17.02 -3.26 5.55
C VAL A 1 -17.20 -2.72 4.13
N LEU A 2 -17.67 -3.53 3.18
CA LEU A 2 -17.82 -3.14 1.77
C LEU A 2 -18.65 -1.86 1.49
N PRO A 3 -19.81 -1.61 2.13
CA PRO A 3 -20.58 -0.38 1.86
C PRO A 3 -19.85 0.92 2.22
N ILE A 4 -18.92 0.85 3.18
CA ILE A 4 -18.14 2.02 3.60
C ILE A 4 -17.07 2.38 2.56
N ILE A 5 -16.55 1.39 1.83
CA ILE A 5 -15.65 1.64 0.69
C ILE A 5 -16.38 2.50 -0.35
N ILE A 6 -17.65 2.15 -0.65
CA ILE A 6 -18.50 2.89 -1.59
C ILE A 6 -18.74 4.32 -1.11
N PHE A 7 -19.13 4.48 0.15
CA PHE A 7 -19.37 5.80 0.75
C PHE A 7 -18.11 6.68 0.72
N VAL A 8 -16.96 6.13 1.09
CA VAL A 8 -15.71 6.89 1.15
C VAL A 8 -15.24 7.26 -0.25
N ALA A 9 -15.36 6.38 -1.24
CA ALA A 9 -15.06 6.71 -2.64
C ALA A 9 -15.94 7.87 -3.16
N ALA A 10 -17.25 7.83 -2.89
CA ALA A 10 -18.16 8.92 -3.22
C ALA A 10 -17.80 10.22 -2.48
N PHE A 11 -17.40 10.15 -1.21
CA PHE A 11 -16.96 11.31 -0.43
C PHE A 11 -15.70 11.94 -0.99
N PHE A 12 -14.68 11.15 -1.33
CA PHE A 12 -13.47 11.67 -1.97
C PHE A 12 -13.79 12.30 -3.32
N ALA A 13 -14.67 11.70 -4.13
CA ALA A 13 -15.11 12.28 -5.40
C ALA A 13 -15.71 13.69 -5.22
N ILE A 14 -16.49 13.93 -4.15
CA ILE A 14 -16.97 15.28 -3.81
C ILE A 14 -15.80 16.24 -3.53
N LEU A 15 -14.81 15.81 -2.74
CA LEU A 15 -13.66 16.65 -2.40
C LEU A 15 -12.79 16.98 -3.63
N TYR A 16 -12.66 16.04 -4.58
CA TYR A 16 -12.01 16.27 -5.87
C TYR A 16 -12.82 17.22 -6.75
N HIS A 17 -14.14 17.07 -6.82
CA HIS A 17 -15.02 17.97 -7.56
C HIS A 17 -14.87 19.44 -7.09
N TYR A 18 -14.82 19.67 -5.78
CA TYR A 18 -14.66 21.02 -5.21
C TYR A 18 -13.21 21.55 -5.25
N GLY A 19 -12.22 20.78 -5.67
CA GLY A 19 -10.83 21.25 -5.71
C GLY A 19 -10.07 21.16 -4.38
N ILE A 20 -10.68 20.59 -3.33
CA ILE A 20 -10.10 20.55 -1.98
C ILE A 20 -8.89 19.61 -1.95
N MET A 21 -9.04 18.40 -2.53
CA MET A 21 -7.95 17.42 -2.58
C MET A 21 -6.78 17.94 -3.40
N GLN A 22 -7.04 18.57 -4.53
CA GLN A 22 -6.02 19.16 -5.40
C GLN A 22 -5.22 20.24 -4.66
N TRP A 23 -5.88 21.06 -3.84
CA TRP A 23 -5.19 22.04 -3.01
C TRP A 23 -4.28 21.36 -1.97
N ILE A 24 -4.79 20.38 -1.23
CA ILE A 24 -4.03 19.65 -0.19
C ILE A 24 -2.80 18.96 -0.81
N ILE A 25 -3.00 18.16 -1.86
CA ILE A 25 -1.95 17.40 -2.55
C ILE A 25 -0.87 18.35 -3.06
N ARG A 26 -1.24 19.49 -3.66
CA ARG A 26 -0.28 20.48 -4.15
C ARG A 26 0.57 21.08 -3.04
N GLN A 27 0.00 21.36 -1.86
CA GLN A 27 0.80 21.86 -0.73
C GLN A 27 1.77 20.80 -0.21
N MET A 28 1.31 19.55 -0.08
CA MET A 28 2.15 18.44 0.37
C MET A 28 3.30 18.17 -0.60
N ALA A 29 3.01 18.14 -1.91
CA ALA A 29 4.02 17.95 -2.95
C ALA A 29 5.05 19.08 -2.97
N ARG A 30 4.63 20.34 -2.80
CA ARG A 30 5.56 21.47 -2.66
C ARG A 30 6.46 21.33 -1.44
N GLY A 31 5.90 20.88 -0.32
CA GLY A 31 6.66 20.58 0.89
C GLY A 31 7.73 19.52 0.62
N MET A 32 7.33 18.36 0.10
CA MET A 32 8.27 17.27 -0.21
C MET A 32 9.32 17.69 -1.23
N MET A 33 8.94 18.33 -2.33
CA MET A 33 9.87 18.86 -3.33
C MET A 33 10.89 19.83 -2.71
N ARG A 34 10.44 20.72 -1.82
CA ARG A 34 11.30 21.74 -1.19
C ARG A 34 12.30 21.15 -0.20
N PHE A 35 11.88 20.15 0.58
CA PHE A 35 12.70 19.56 1.65
C PHE A 35 13.52 18.35 1.19
N MET A 36 13.04 17.59 0.21
CA MET A 36 13.67 16.35 -0.25
C MET A 36 14.40 16.50 -1.60
N GLY A 37 14.20 17.60 -2.31
CA GLY A 37 14.86 17.86 -3.60
C GLY A 37 14.39 16.94 -4.74
N THR A 38 13.23 16.31 -4.59
CA THR A 38 12.57 15.49 -5.60
C THR A 38 12.01 16.32 -6.76
N SER A 39 11.63 15.67 -7.86
CA SER A 39 10.91 16.34 -8.94
C SER A 39 9.46 16.67 -8.56
N GLY A 40 8.83 17.58 -9.29
CA GLY A 40 7.42 17.89 -9.06
C GLY A 40 6.50 16.71 -9.30
N ALA A 41 6.73 15.93 -10.37
CA ALA A 41 5.88 14.80 -10.71
C ALA A 41 5.92 13.71 -9.62
N GLU A 42 7.10 13.27 -9.20
CA GLU A 42 7.17 12.22 -8.18
C GLU A 42 6.69 12.72 -6.80
N SER A 43 6.87 14.02 -6.50
CA SER A 43 6.33 14.60 -5.26
C SER A 43 4.81 14.70 -5.29
N MET A 44 4.23 15.00 -6.45
CA MET A 44 2.78 15.02 -6.64
C MET A 44 2.18 13.62 -6.50
N ASP A 45 2.79 12.62 -7.13
CA ASP A 45 2.34 11.24 -7.02
C ASP A 45 2.40 10.73 -5.58
N VAL A 46 3.52 10.96 -4.87
CA VAL A 46 3.64 10.58 -3.45
C VAL A 46 2.60 11.32 -2.60
N ALA A 47 2.36 12.60 -2.85
CA ALA A 47 1.35 13.36 -2.11
C ALA A 47 -0.07 12.85 -2.39
N ALA A 48 -0.35 12.47 -3.63
CA ALA A 48 -1.63 11.94 -4.04
C ALA A 48 -1.87 10.54 -3.46
N SER A 49 -0.85 9.68 -3.44
CA SER A 49 -0.93 8.29 -2.93
C SER A 49 -1.32 8.17 -1.45
N ILE A 50 -1.16 9.24 -0.67
CA ILE A 50 -1.64 9.32 0.73
C ILE A 50 -3.17 9.17 0.79
N PHE A 51 -3.86 9.54 -0.27
CA PHE A 51 -5.32 9.52 -0.35
C PHE A 51 -5.84 8.57 -1.43
N LEU A 52 -5.13 8.47 -2.55
CA LEU A 52 -5.47 7.71 -3.74
C LEU A 52 -4.78 6.34 -3.79
N GLY A 53 -5.38 5.39 -4.50
CA GLY A 53 -4.78 4.08 -4.74
C GLY A 53 -3.60 4.11 -5.73
N CYS A 54 -2.90 2.98 -5.84
CA CYS A 54 -1.72 2.80 -6.70
C CYS A 54 -1.98 3.02 -8.20
N THR A 55 -3.22 2.90 -8.65
CA THR A 55 -3.63 3.17 -10.04
C THR A 55 -4.17 4.58 -10.26
N GLU A 56 -4.59 5.24 -9.19
CA GLU A 56 -5.24 6.56 -9.22
C GLU A 56 -4.22 7.69 -9.02
N ALA A 57 -3.26 7.52 -8.12
CA ALA A 57 -2.20 8.52 -7.88
C ALA A 57 -1.39 8.86 -9.15
N PRO A 58 -1.03 7.90 -10.04
CA PRO A 58 -0.30 8.22 -11.27
C PRO A 58 -1.11 9.06 -12.27
N LEU A 59 -2.45 9.07 -12.19
CA LEU A 59 -3.28 9.95 -13.02
C LEU A 59 -2.95 11.42 -12.77
N THR A 60 -2.48 11.75 -11.55
CA THR A 60 -2.14 13.11 -11.18
C THR A 60 -0.95 13.70 -11.92
N ILE A 61 -0.18 12.84 -12.59
CA ILE A 61 1.01 13.19 -13.34
C ILE A 61 0.99 12.61 -14.75
N ARG A 62 -0.19 12.25 -15.27
CA ARG A 62 -0.38 11.55 -16.54
C ARG A 62 0.43 12.16 -17.71
N PRO A 63 0.47 13.49 -17.94
CA PRO A 63 1.24 14.10 -19.03
C PRO A 63 2.77 13.98 -18.90
N PHE A 64 3.26 13.58 -17.73
CA PHE A 64 4.68 13.38 -17.44
C PHE A 64 5.06 11.90 -17.38
N LEU A 65 4.13 10.97 -17.14
CA LEU A 65 4.40 9.53 -16.98
C LEU A 65 5.26 8.93 -18.10
N SER A 66 4.96 9.26 -19.36
CA SER A 66 5.70 8.75 -20.52
C SER A 66 7.15 9.25 -20.60
N ARG A 67 7.49 10.32 -19.86
CA ARG A 67 8.77 11.01 -19.86
C ARG A 67 9.52 10.95 -18.53
N LEU A 68 8.97 10.27 -17.51
CA LEU A 68 9.66 10.11 -16.23
C LEU A 68 11.02 9.42 -16.40
N THR A 69 12.00 9.85 -15.62
CA THR A 69 13.28 9.15 -15.47
C THR A 69 13.06 7.78 -14.85
N ARG A 70 14.09 6.92 -14.88
CA ARG A 70 13.98 5.62 -14.21
C ARG A 70 13.82 5.74 -12.68
N SER A 71 14.42 6.77 -12.08
CA SER A 71 14.31 7.01 -10.64
C SER A 71 12.95 7.58 -10.27
N GLU A 72 12.40 8.54 -11.03
CA GLU A 72 11.03 9.03 -10.83
C GLU A 72 10.00 7.89 -10.95
N LEU A 73 10.17 7.00 -11.95
CA LEU A 73 9.30 5.84 -12.13
C LEU A 73 9.38 4.88 -10.93
N MET A 74 10.59 4.67 -10.39
CA MET A 74 10.78 3.88 -9.17
C MET A 74 10.04 4.51 -7.99
N THR A 75 10.09 5.84 -7.82
CA THR A 75 9.36 6.54 -6.76
C THR A 75 7.86 6.36 -6.91
N VAL A 76 7.31 6.53 -8.11
CA VAL A 76 5.86 6.36 -8.40
C VAL A 76 5.38 4.94 -8.08
N MET A 77 6.13 3.91 -8.51
CA MET A 77 5.78 2.53 -8.14
C MET A 77 5.94 2.26 -6.64
N THR A 78 6.99 2.80 -6.01
CA THR A 78 7.17 2.63 -4.56
C THR A 78 6.04 3.27 -3.78
N SER A 79 5.60 4.45 -4.22
CA SER A 79 4.48 5.22 -3.69
C SER A 79 3.18 4.45 -3.70
N GLY A 80 2.78 3.90 -4.85
CA GLY A 80 1.58 3.08 -4.97
C GLY A 80 1.58 1.83 -4.07
N MET A 81 2.75 1.27 -3.76
CA MET A 81 2.89 0.12 -2.87
C MET A 81 3.05 0.48 -1.38
N ALA A 82 3.65 1.64 -1.08
CA ALA A 82 3.91 2.05 0.29
C ALA A 82 2.65 2.57 0.99
N HIS A 83 1.70 3.12 0.24
CA HIS A 83 0.50 3.73 0.78
C HIS A 83 -0.74 2.84 0.66
N ILE A 84 -1.82 3.28 1.30
CA ILE A 84 -3.18 2.71 1.18
C ILE A 84 -4.12 3.81 0.72
N SER A 85 -5.17 3.45 -0.02
CA SER A 85 -6.20 4.43 -0.39
C SER A 85 -7.13 4.74 0.78
N GLY A 86 -7.69 5.95 0.78
CA GLY A 86 -8.64 6.38 1.82
C GLY A 86 -9.87 5.46 1.90
N ALA A 87 -10.33 4.95 0.76
CA ALA A 87 -11.49 4.05 0.69
C ALA A 87 -11.24 2.71 1.41
N VAL A 88 -10.05 2.13 1.26
CA VAL A 88 -9.71 0.86 1.92
C VAL A 88 -9.27 1.07 3.37
N MET A 89 -8.68 2.22 3.71
CA MET A 89 -8.39 2.57 5.11
C MET A 89 -9.63 2.49 6.01
N ALA A 90 -10.77 2.97 5.52
CA ALA A 90 -12.03 2.90 6.27
C ALA A 90 -12.49 1.46 6.53
N ALA A 91 -12.13 0.52 5.66
CA ALA A 91 -12.39 -0.89 5.88
C ALA A 91 -11.58 -1.45 7.07
N TYR A 92 -10.31 -1.08 7.19
CA TYR A 92 -9.46 -1.53 8.30
C TYR A 92 -9.91 -0.96 9.64
N ILE A 93 -10.41 0.29 9.67
CA ILE A 93 -10.99 0.89 10.88
C ILE A 93 -12.17 0.06 11.40
N LEU A 94 -13.00 -0.50 10.51
CA LEU A 94 -14.12 -1.36 10.89
C LEU A 94 -13.69 -2.73 11.40
N PHE A 95 -12.50 -3.20 11.04
CA PHE A 95 -11.90 -4.36 11.68
C PHE A 95 -11.47 -4.09 13.13
N GLY A 96 -11.54 -2.84 13.59
CA GLY A 96 -11.17 -2.44 14.95
C GLY A 96 -9.73 -1.96 15.08
N ILE A 97 -9.07 -1.69 13.94
CA ILE A 97 -7.78 -1.01 13.87
C ILE A 97 -7.98 0.47 14.20
N GLU A 98 -7.09 1.03 15.02
CA GLU A 98 -7.23 2.41 15.47
C GLU A 98 -6.96 3.40 14.32
N ALA A 99 -7.95 4.23 13.99
CA ALA A 99 -7.88 5.21 12.91
C ALA A 99 -6.69 6.18 13.07
N ARG A 100 -6.37 6.55 14.32
CA ARG A 100 -5.22 7.41 14.65
C ARG A 100 -3.92 6.80 14.15
N HIS A 101 -3.70 5.50 14.36
CA HIS A 101 -2.49 4.82 13.93
C HIS A 101 -2.40 4.71 12.41
N LEU A 102 -3.50 4.38 11.73
CA LEU A 102 -3.54 4.31 10.26
C LEU A 102 -3.24 5.67 9.61
N LEU A 103 -3.94 6.72 10.04
CA LEU A 103 -3.73 8.08 9.52
C LEU A 103 -2.28 8.57 9.75
N THR A 104 -1.74 8.28 10.93
CA THR A 104 -0.35 8.63 11.26
C THR A 104 0.62 7.85 10.37
N ALA A 105 0.40 6.54 10.17
CA ALA A 105 1.25 5.68 9.37
C ALA A 105 1.32 6.13 7.89
N VAL A 106 0.17 6.46 7.28
CA VAL A 106 0.14 6.90 5.87
C VAL A 106 0.91 8.21 5.68
N VAL A 107 0.74 9.18 6.57
CA VAL A 107 1.46 10.47 6.49
C VAL A 107 2.97 10.29 6.72
N MET A 108 3.37 9.49 7.71
CA MET A 108 4.78 9.22 8.00
C MET A 108 5.47 8.45 6.88
N THR A 109 4.73 7.59 6.17
CA THR A 109 5.30 6.75 5.12
C THR A 109 5.67 7.57 3.88
N ALA A 110 5.06 8.73 3.63
CA ALA A 110 5.32 9.54 2.43
C ALA A 110 6.80 9.95 2.24
N PRO A 111 7.47 10.59 3.23
CA PRO A 111 8.91 10.82 3.12
C PRO A 111 9.72 9.52 3.12
N GLY A 112 9.24 8.47 3.78
CA GLY A 112 9.88 7.15 3.78
C GLY A 112 9.88 6.47 2.41
N THR A 113 8.80 6.61 1.65
CA THR A 113 8.65 6.15 0.27
C THR A 113 9.74 6.76 -0.60
N ILE A 114 9.89 8.10 -0.54
CA ILE A 114 10.91 8.81 -1.33
C ILE A 114 12.31 8.36 -0.91
N LEU A 115 12.58 8.28 0.39
CA LEU A 115 13.88 7.82 0.91
C LEU A 115 14.23 6.44 0.36
N MET A 116 13.34 5.46 0.53
CA MET A 116 13.60 4.09 0.10
C MET A 116 13.69 3.96 -1.42
N ALA A 117 12.84 4.65 -2.17
CA ALA A 117 12.90 4.67 -3.63
C ALA A 117 14.24 5.21 -4.13
N LYS A 118 14.68 6.36 -3.61
CA LYS A 118 15.93 7.01 -4.02
C LYS A 118 17.18 6.27 -3.53
N MET A 119 17.13 5.56 -2.42
CA MET A 119 18.22 4.68 -1.99
C MET A 119 18.40 3.48 -2.95
N LEU A 120 17.32 2.90 -3.48
CA LEU A 120 17.39 1.74 -4.36
C LEU A 120 17.59 2.08 -5.84
N VAL A 121 17.08 3.22 -6.30
CA VAL A 121 17.28 3.76 -7.65
C VAL A 121 17.50 5.28 -7.54
N PRO A 122 18.76 5.71 -7.32
CA PRO A 122 19.10 7.13 -7.29
C PRO A 122 18.78 7.83 -8.61
N GLU A 123 18.49 9.13 -8.54
CA GLU A 123 18.30 9.95 -9.75
C GLU A 123 19.66 10.19 -10.41
N THR A 124 19.77 9.83 -11.68
CA THR A 124 20.97 10.01 -12.51
C THR A 124 20.71 10.86 -13.75
N GLU A 125 19.43 11.15 -14.02
CA GLU A 125 18.98 11.92 -15.18
C GLU A 125 18.44 13.28 -14.72
N HIS A 126 17.99 14.11 -15.67
CA HIS A 126 17.37 15.40 -15.36
C HIS A 126 15.85 15.33 -15.50
N PRO A 127 15.09 15.37 -14.39
CA PRO A 127 13.64 15.35 -14.42
C PRO A 127 13.02 16.52 -15.19
N VAL A 128 11.98 16.25 -15.98
CA VAL A 128 11.24 17.27 -16.74
C VAL A 128 10.55 18.29 -15.82
N THR A 129 10.18 17.86 -14.61
CA THR A 129 9.46 18.67 -13.61
C THR A 129 10.36 19.09 -12.44
N ALA A 130 11.69 19.09 -12.64
CA ALA A 130 12.63 19.54 -11.61
C ALA A 130 12.28 20.97 -11.14
N GLY A 131 12.09 21.13 -9.82
CA GLY A 131 11.82 22.43 -9.19
C GLY A 131 10.44 23.04 -9.45
N ARG A 132 9.53 22.35 -10.17
CA ARG A 132 8.19 22.85 -10.47
C ARG A 132 7.12 21.80 -10.18
N VAL A 133 6.11 22.20 -9.40
CA VAL A 133 4.91 21.39 -9.18
C VAL A 133 3.83 21.86 -10.14
N GLU A 134 3.61 21.10 -11.21
CA GLU A 134 2.53 21.31 -12.18
C GLU A 134 1.49 20.22 -11.97
N MET A 135 0.28 20.63 -11.63
CA MET A 135 -0.89 19.75 -11.54
C MET A 135 -1.70 20.01 -12.81
N THR A 136 -2.01 18.97 -13.56
CA THR A 136 -2.49 19.13 -14.94
C THR A 136 -3.97 19.48 -15.02
N ASP A 137 -4.34 20.29 -16.00
CA ASP A 137 -5.74 20.72 -16.19
C ASP A 137 -6.69 19.55 -16.46
N GLU A 138 -6.19 18.41 -16.95
CA GLU A 138 -6.97 17.16 -17.11
C GLU A 138 -7.53 16.65 -15.77
N GLU A 139 -6.79 16.75 -14.65
CA GLU A 139 -7.32 16.47 -13.30
C GLU A 139 -8.28 17.55 -12.79
N MET A 140 -8.11 18.79 -13.25
CA MET A 140 -8.98 19.90 -12.88
C MET A 140 -10.26 19.94 -13.72
N GLY A 141 -10.29 19.27 -14.87
CA GLY A 141 -11.34 19.40 -15.90
C GLY A 141 -12.27 18.19 -16.02
N GLU A 142 -11.78 16.95 -15.91
CA GLU A 142 -12.63 15.76 -16.07
C GLU A 142 -13.69 15.67 -14.94
N ASP A 143 -13.31 15.92 -13.69
CA ASP A 143 -14.24 15.87 -12.53
C ASP A 143 -15.07 17.15 -12.34
N ARG A 144 -14.75 18.24 -13.04
CA ARG A 144 -15.54 19.49 -13.04
C ARG A 144 -16.57 19.57 -14.16
N SER A 145 -16.51 18.66 -15.13
CA SER A 145 -17.45 18.64 -16.26
C SER A 145 -18.88 18.23 -15.86
N GLU A 146 -19.02 17.55 -14.72
CA GLU A 146 -20.31 17.12 -14.15
C GLU A 146 -20.64 17.88 -12.86
N ASN A 147 -21.93 18.02 -12.51
CA ASN A 147 -22.33 18.61 -11.23
C ASN A 147 -21.98 17.69 -10.05
N VAL A 148 -22.10 18.18 -8.81
CA VAL A 148 -21.77 17.40 -7.60
C VAL A 148 -22.49 16.04 -7.52
N LEU A 149 -23.71 15.93 -8.07
CA LEU A 149 -24.44 14.66 -8.11
C LEU A 149 -23.80 13.66 -9.09
N GLY A 150 -23.29 14.14 -10.23
CA GLY A 150 -22.49 13.34 -11.17
C GLY A 150 -21.21 12.81 -10.52
N ALA A 151 -20.46 13.68 -9.82
CA ALA A 151 -19.27 13.28 -9.07
C ALA A 151 -19.58 12.20 -8.01
N ILE A 152 -20.69 12.34 -7.28
CA ILE A 152 -21.16 11.33 -6.32
C ILE A 152 -21.49 10.01 -7.02
N ALA A 153 -22.22 10.04 -8.14
CA ALA A 153 -22.61 8.85 -8.88
C ALA A 153 -21.41 8.09 -9.46
N LYS A 154 -20.43 8.83 -10.01
CA LYS A 154 -19.15 8.29 -10.49
C LYS A 154 -18.37 7.64 -9.34
N GLY A 155 -18.12 8.38 -8.25
CA GLY A 155 -17.39 7.86 -7.09
C GLY A 155 -18.09 6.67 -6.40
N THR A 156 -19.43 6.64 -6.42
CA THR A 156 -20.21 5.48 -5.94
C THR A 156 -19.99 4.25 -6.81
N THR A 157 -19.96 4.42 -8.13
CA THR A 157 -19.75 3.32 -9.09
C THR A 157 -18.32 2.78 -8.98
N ASP A 158 -17.33 3.66 -8.92
CA ASP A 158 -15.93 3.29 -8.74
C ASP A 158 -15.73 2.55 -7.40
N GLY A 159 -16.33 3.07 -6.33
CA GLY A 159 -16.34 2.43 -5.02
C GLY A 159 -17.03 1.06 -5.01
N LEU A 160 -18.09 0.87 -5.79
CA LEU A 160 -18.76 -0.43 -5.92
C LEU A 160 -17.85 -1.46 -6.59
N TYR A 161 -17.20 -1.10 -7.70
CA TYR A 161 -16.24 -2.00 -8.35
C TYR A 161 -15.07 -2.35 -7.42
N LEU A 162 -14.53 -1.37 -6.70
CA LEU A 162 -13.50 -1.61 -5.70
C LEU A 162 -13.99 -2.59 -4.61
N ALA A 163 -15.19 -2.37 -4.07
CA ALA A 163 -15.78 -3.24 -3.06
C ALA A 163 -16.00 -4.67 -3.56
N LEU A 164 -16.50 -4.85 -4.79
CA LEU A 164 -16.68 -6.17 -5.40
C LEU A 164 -15.35 -6.89 -5.60
N ASN A 165 -14.32 -6.19 -6.08
CA ASN A 165 -12.98 -6.74 -6.23
C ASN A 165 -12.40 -7.19 -4.88
N VAL A 166 -12.53 -6.37 -3.83
CA VAL A 166 -12.10 -6.73 -2.48
C VAL A 166 -12.85 -7.98 -1.98
N ALA A 167 -14.17 -8.05 -2.18
CA ALA A 167 -14.98 -9.19 -1.76
C ALA A 167 -14.53 -10.49 -2.46
N ALA A 168 -14.41 -10.45 -3.79
CA ALA A 168 -13.97 -11.60 -4.59
C ALA A 168 -12.56 -12.06 -4.20
N MET A 169 -11.65 -11.10 -3.99
CA MET A 169 -10.27 -11.35 -3.57
C MET A 169 -10.21 -12.07 -2.22
N LEU A 170 -10.99 -11.63 -1.22
CA LEU A 170 -11.01 -12.26 0.10
C LEU A 170 -11.54 -13.69 0.05
N ILE A 171 -12.62 -13.93 -0.68
CA ILE A 171 -13.20 -15.26 -0.84
C ILE A 171 -12.16 -16.21 -1.45
N ALA A 172 -11.54 -15.79 -2.56
CA ALA A 172 -10.57 -16.61 -3.26
C ALA A 172 -9.32 -16.89 -2.40
N PHE A 173 -8.69 -15.87 -1.83
CA PHE A 173 -7.43 -16.07 -1.11
C PHE A 173 -7.61 -16.80 0.22
N LEU A 174 -8.67 -16.51 0.99
CA LEU A 174 -8.92 -17.27 2.23
C LEU A 174 -9.19 -18.75 1.93
N ALA A 175 -9.93 -19.06 0.87
CA ALA A 175 -10.16 -20.43 0.44
C ALA A 175 -8.85 -21.12 -0.02
N LEU A 176 -8.01 -20.42 -0.78
CA LEU A 176 -6.72 -20.95 -1.22
C LEU A 176 -5.74 -21.18 -0.07
N ILE A 177 -5.65 -20.25 0.90
CA ILE A 177 -4.85 -20.46 2.12
C ILE A 177 -5.37 -21.68 2.88
N ALA A 178 -6.69 -21.80 3.07
CA ALA A 178 -7.29 -22.92 3.79
C ALA A 178 -6.98 -24.26 3.09
N LEU A 179 -7.10 -24.31 1.77
CA LEU A 179 -6.72 -25.48 0.96
C LEU A 179 -5.23 -25.81 1.12
N ALA A 180 -4.37 -24.82 0.99
CA ALA A 180 -2.93 -25.01 1.04
C ALA A 180 -2.46 -25.43 2.45
N ASN A 181 -3.06 -24.87 3.50
CA ASN A 181 -2.89 -25.31 4.88
C ASN A 181 -3.41 -26.73 5.10
N GLY A 182 -4.53 -27.12 4.47
CA GLY A 182 -5.02 -28.50 4.50
C GLY A 182 -4.03 -29.50 3.90
N ILE A 183 -3.42 -29.13 2.76
CA ILE A 183 -2.37 -29.93 2.10
C ILE A 183 -1.13 -30.00 2.98
N LEU A 184 -0.60 -28.87 3.44
CA LEU A 184 0.59 -28.82 4.30
C LEU A 184 0.38 -29.58 5.61
N GLY A 185 -0.78 -29.43 6.24
CA GLY A 185 -1.14 -30.13 7.46
C GLY A 185 -1.22 -31.64 7.25
N SER A 186 -1.77 -32.09 6.11
CA SER A 186 -1.82 -33.52 5.76
C SER A 186 -0.42 -34.10 5.55
N ILE A 187 0.45 -33.38 4.84
CA ILE A 187 1.85 -33.78 4.62
C ILE A 187 2.60 -33.79 5.96
N HIS A 188 2.43 -32.76 6.79
CA HIS A 188 3.04 -32.68 8.12
C HIS A 188 2.65 -33.88 8.98
N ASN A 189 1.35 -34.17 9.11
CA ASN A 189 0.86 -35.29 9.91
C ASN A 189 1.39 -36.64 9.38
N GLY A 190 1.45 -36.79 8.06
CA GLY A 190 2.08 -37.93 7.40
C GLY A 190 3.55 -38.06 7.80
N LEU A 191 4.36 -37.01 7.64
CA LEU A 191 5.80 -37.01 7.93
C LEU A 191 6.12 -37.18 9.42
N VAL A 192 5.27 -36.68 10.31
CA VAL A 192 5.40 -36.87 11.77
C VAL A 192 5.34 -38.36 12.13
N HIS A 193 4.52 -39.16 11.45
CA HIS A 193 4.48 -40.62 11.64
C HIS A 193 5.80 -41.31 11.24
N TRP A 194 6.62 -40.67 10.39
CA TRP A 194 7.94 -41.15 9.97
C TRP A 194 9.08 -40.52 10.79
N GLY A 195 8.77 -39.82 11.88
CA GLY A 195 9.75 -39.18 12.76
C GLY A 195 10.24 -37.80 12.31
N ILE A 196 9.68 -37.23 11.25
CA ILE A 196 10.07 -35.91 10.71
C ILE A 196 9.10 -34.85 11.22
N THR A 197 9.50 -34.10 12.26
CA THR A 197 8.66 -33.10 12.94
C THR A 197 8.90 -31.66 12.50
N TRP A 198 9.95 -31.40 11.72
CA TRP A 198 10.37 -30.04 11.36
C TRP A 198 9.61 -29.42 10.18
N PHE A 199 8.84 -30.22 9.42
CA PHE A 199 8.06 -29.72 8.29
C PHE A 199 6.94 -28.78 8.80
N PRO A 200 6.71 -27.60 8.19
CA PRO A 200 5.69 -26.68 8.64
C PRO A 200 4.28 -27.20 8.35
N SER A 201 3.39 -27.12 9.35
CA SER A 201 1.99 -27.56 9.21
C SER A 201 1.09 -26.56 8.49
N SER A 202 1.53 -25.32 8.29
CA SER A 202 0.73 -24.26 7.68
C SER A 202 1.60 -23.14 7.13
N PHE A 203 1.05 -22.35 6.20
CA PHE A 203 1.69 -21.15 5.66
C PHE A 203 1.99 -20.13 6.74
N GLU A 204 1.15 -20.04 7.78
CA GLU A 204 1.34 -19.10 8.87
C GLU A 204 2.64 -19.38 9.63
N LYS A 205 2.99 -20.67 9.83
CA LYS A 205 4.26 -21.04 10.45
C LYS A 205 5.45 -20.71 9.55
N ILE A 206 5.32 -20.90 8.24
CA ILE A 206 6.38 -20.58 7.27
C ILE A 206 6.68 -19.08 7.32
N PHE A 207 5.65 -18.25 7.16
CA PHE A 207 5.78 -16.79 7.20
C PHE A 207 6.21 -16.30 8.58
N GLY A 208 5.67 -16.89 9.64
CA GLY A 208 6.04 -16.58 11.02
C GLY A 208 7.53 -16.74 11.26
N VAL A 209 8.11 -17.88 10.89
CA VAL A 209 9.55 -18.13 11.06
C VAL A 209 10.39 -17.26 10.12
N LEU A 210 9.97 -17.12 8.86
CA LEU A 210 10.72 -16.37 7.84
C LEU A 210 10.83 -14.87 8.16
N PHE A 211 9.74 -14.27 8.63
CA PHE A 211 9.67 -12.83 8.89
C PHE A 211 9.78 -12.45 10.38
N ALA A 212 9.89 -13.41 11.31
CA ALA A 212 10.17 -13.13 12.72
C ALA A 212 11.43 -12.27 12.94
N PRO A 213 12.56 -12.49 12.24
CA PRO A 213 13.72 -11.61 12.36
C PRO A 213 13.41 -10.16 11.95
N VAL A 214 12.60 -9.98 10.91
CA VAL A 214 12.17 -8.64 10.45
C VAL A 214 11.28 -7.98 11.49
N ALA A 215 10.31 -8.72 12.05
CA ALA A 215 9.46 -8.23 13.13
C ALA A 215 10.30 -7.80 14.35
N TRP A 216 11.31 -8.58 14.70
CA TRP A 216 12.20 -8.25 15.81
C TRP A 216 13.00 -6.96 15.55
N VAL A 217 13.53 -6.77 14.34
CA VAL A 217 14.28 -5.57 13.94
C VAL A 217 13.44 -4.29 14.02
N ILE A 218 12.14 -4.36 13.73
CA ILE A 218 11.23 -3.20 13.86
C ILE A 218 10.75 -2.94 15.29
N GLY A 219 11.31 -3.63 16.29
CA GLY A 219 11.07 -3.37 17.71
C GLY A 219 9.94 -4.19 18.34
N VAL A 220 9.51 -5.29 17.70
CA VAL A 220 8.55 -6.23 18.29
C VAL A 220 9.25 -7.12 19.35
N PRO A 221 8.66 -7.30 20.54
CA PRO A 221 9.12 -8.29 21.52
C PRO A 221 9.14 -9.71 20.93
N TRP A 222 10.21 -10.47 21.18
CA TRP A 222 10.44 -11.80 20.59
C TRP A 222 9.23 -12.75 20.67
N ARG A 223 8.48 -12.71 21.79
CA ARG A 223 7.25 -13.50 22.00
C ARG A 223 6.22 -13.32 20.87
N ASP A 224 6.09 -12.12 20.34
CA ASP A 224 5.08 -11.77 19.33
C ASP A 224 5.66 -11.81 17.89
N CYS A 225 6.98 -11.99 17.73
CA CYS A 225 7.65 -11.95 16.43
C CYS A 225 7.15 -13.02 15.46
N LEU A 226 6.79 -14.22 15.93
CA LEU A 226 6.23 -15.26 15.06
C LEU A 226 4.85 -14.85 14.54
N ALA A 227 4.00 -14.29 15.39
CA ALA A 227 2.67 -13.84 15.02
C ALA A 227 2.74 -12.66 14.05
N ILE A 228 3.58 -11.66 14.34
CA ILE A 228 3.76 -10.50 13.46
C ILE A 228 4.49 -10.87 12.17
N GLY A 229 5.48 -11.75 12.22
CA GLY A 229 6.14 -12.30 11.04
C GLY A 229 5.13 -12.96 10.08
N ASN A 230 4.17 -13.71 10.62
CA ASN A 230 3.09 -14.27 9.82
C ASN A 230 2.28 -13.18 9.12
N LEU A 231 1.89 -12.11 9.84
CA LEU A 231 1.13 -11.01 9.26
C LEU A 231 1.91 -10.29 8.15
N LEU A 232 3.22 -10.06 8.34
CA LEU A 232 4.10 -9.46 7.33
C LEU A 232 4.18 -10.32 6.06
N GLY A 233 4.37 -11.63 6.21
CA GLY A 233 4.40 -12.55 5.07
C GLY A 233 3.05 -12.71 4.38
N THR A 234 1.97 -12.78 5.17
CA THR A 234 0.59 -12.80 4.66
C THR A 234 0.32 -11.57 3.81
N ARG A 235 0.72 -10.38 4.28
CA ARG A 235 0.61 -9.15 3.49
C ARG A 235 1.38 -9.25 2.19
N MET A 236 2.65 -9.63 2.24
CA MET A 236 3.53 -9.64 1.07
C MET A 236 3.04 -10.60 -0.02
N VAL A 237 2.58 -11.79 0.35
CA VAL A 237 2.16 -12.82 -0.61
C VAL A 237 0.74 -12.62 -1.11
N LEU A 238 -0.15 -12.16 -0.23
CA LEU A 238 -1.58 -12.03 -0.53
C LEU A 238 -1.97 -10.57 -0.66
N ASN A 239 -2.28 -9.94 0.46
CA ASN A 239 -2.59 -8.52 0.58
C ASN A 239 -2.72 -8.14 2.05
N GLU A 240 -2.67 -6.83 2.29
CA GLU A 240 -2.84 -6.20 3.59
C GLU A 240 -4.25 -6.35 4.16
N PHE A 241 -5.29 -6.51 3.33
CA PHE A 241 -6.66 -6.69 3.81
C PHE A 241 -6.83 -8.01 4.59
N VAL A 242 -6.26 -9.10 4.09
CA VAL A 242 -6.21 -10.39 4.80
C VAL A 242 -5.33 -10.26 6.04
N ALA A 243 -4.18 -9.58 5.95
CA ALA A 243 -3.32 -9.38 7.12
C ALA A 243 -4.02 -8.56 8.23
N TYR A 244 -4.76 -7.51 7.89
CA TYR A 244 -5.51 -6.71 8.86
C TYR A 244 -6.68 -7.47 9.50
N SER A 245 -7.38 -8.32 8.75
CA SER A 245 -8.45 -9.14 9.33
C SER A 245 -7.88 -10.14 10.35
N LEU A 246 -6.70 -10.73 10.06
CA LEU A 246 -5.98 -11.60 11.00
C LEU A 246 -5.39 -10.84 12.20
N LEU A 247 -4.90 -9.61 12.00
CA LEU A 247 -4.42 -8.75 13.09
C LEU A 247 -5.57 -8.40 14.04
N ALA A 248 -6.71 -8.01 13.49
CA ALA A 248 -7.91 -7.67 14.26
C ALA A 248 -8.34 -8.80 15.21
N ALA A 249 -8.30 -10.05 14.74
CA ALA A 249 -8.60 -11.23 15.54
C ALA A 249 -7.61 -11.47 16.71
N GLN A 250 -6.44 -10.83 16.69
CA GLN A 250 -5.36 -11.02 17.67
C GLN A 250 -5.23 -9.89 18.70
N LYS A 251 -6.14 -8.90 18.71
CA LYS A 251 -6.07 -7.70 19.56
C LYS A 251 -5.93 -8.01 21.07
N GLY A 252 -6.51 -9.11 21.55
CA GLY A 252 -6.40 -9.54 22.95
C GLY A 252 -5.24 -10.49 23.26
N ALA A 253 -4.56 -11.03 22.23
CA ALA A 253 -3.50 -12.02 22.38
C ALA A 253 -2.10 -11.41 22.33
N LEU A 254 -1.93 -10.35 21.53
CA LEU A 254 -0.66 -9.65 21.34
C LEU A 254 -0.44 -8.59 22.42
N ASN A 255 0.83 -8.25 22.67
CA ASN A 255 1.15 -7.07 23.46
C ASN A 255 0.60 -5.80 22.74
N PRO A 256 -0.03 -4.83 23.45
CA PRO A 256 -0.53 -3.60 22.83
C PRO A 256 0.51 -2.87 21.98
N ARG A 257 1.78 -2.84 22.43
CA ARG A 257 2.89 -2.26 21.66
C ARG A 257 3.12 -3.00 20.34
N SER A 258 3.15 -4.33 20.38
CA SER A 258 3.30 -5.17 19.18
C SER A 258 2.15 -4.96 18.21
N TYR A 259 0.92 -4.87 18.71
CA TYR A 259 -0.28 -4.62 17.90
C TYR A 259 -0.20 -3.28 17.18
N THR A 260 0.24 -2.21 17.87
CA THR A 260 0.44 -0.90 17.24
C THR A 260 1.57 -0.93 16.22
N ILE A 261 2.73 -1.53 16.52
CA ILE A 261 3.84 -1.66 15.55
C ILE A 261 3.37 -2.42 14.29
N ALA A 262 2.63 -3.52 14.46
CA ALA A 262 2.05 -4.27 13.34
C ALA A 262 1.08 -3.41 12.52
N THR A 263 0.28 -2.56 13.17
CA THR A 263 -0.62 -1.64 12.46
C THR A 263 0.15 -0.72 11.50
N PHE A 264 1.29 -0.17 11.92
CA PHE A 264 2.11 0.65 11.03
C PHE A 264 2.79 -0.19 9.94
N ALA A 265 3.30 -1.36 10.29
CA ALA A 265 4.05 -2.22 9.38
C ALA A 265 3.18 -2.79 8.24
N LEU A 266 1.88 -2.98 8.49
CA LEU A 266 0.93 -3.48 7.51
C LEU A 266 0.30 -2.39 6.64
N CYS A 267 0.52 -1.12 6.96
CA CYS A 267 -0.15 0.03 6.35
C CYS A 267 0.41 0.40 4.97
N GLY A 268 0.30 -0.51 3.99
CA GLY A 268 0.67 -0.28 2.59
C GLY A 268 0.28 -1.45 1.69
N PHE A 269 0.04 -1.17 0.40
CA PHE A 269 -0.32 -2.14 -0.64
C PHE A 269 0.85 -2.99 -1.18
N ALA A 270 1.99 -3.02 -0.51
CA ALA A 270 3.17 -3.76 -0.96
C ALA A 270 2.97 -5.29 -0.89
N ASN A 271 2.52 -5.86 -2.00
CA ASN A 271 2.31 -7.30 -2.19
C ASN A 271 2.55 -7.72 -3.64
N LEU A 272 2.72 -9.03 -3.86
CA LEU A 272 3.04 -9.59 -5.19
C LEU A 272 1.93 -9.33 -6.22
N GLY A 273 0.66 -9.32 -5.79
CA GLY A 273 -0.47 -9.02 -6.67
C GLY A 273 -0.47 -7.57 -7.14
N ASN A 274 -0.12 -6.64 -6.25
CA ASN A 274 -0.12 -5.20 -6.54
C ASN A 274 0.96 -4.81 -7.56
N ILE A 275 2.03 -5.59 -7.71
CA ILE A 275 2.99 -5.43 -8.83
C ILE A 275 2.26 -5.51 -10.17
N GLY A 276 1.38 -6.50 -10.34
CA GLY A 276 0.60 -6.67 -11.56
C GLY A 276 -0.40 -5.54 -11.79
N VAL A 277 -1.06 -5.10 -10.71
CA VAL A 277 -2.02 -3.99 -10.74
C VAL A 277 -1.35 -2.69 -11.17
N GLU A 278 -0.19 -2.35 -10.59
CA GLU A 278 0.56 -1.15 -10.98
C GLU A 278 1.11 -1.21 -12.40
N ILE A 279 1.68 -2.34 -12.81
CA ILE A 279 2.15 -2.50 -14.19
C ILE A 279 0.99 -2.30 -15.15
N GLY A 280 -0.18 -2.91 -14.89
CA GLY A 280 -1.38 -2.75 -15.70
C GLY A 280 -1.88 -1.30 -15.73
N GLY A 281 -2.08 -0.71 -14.55
CA GLY A 281 -2.58 0.66 -14.39
C GLY A 281 -1.68 1.69 -15.05
N ILE A 282 -0.40 1.72 -14.68
CA ILE A 282 0.55 2.72 -15.21
C ILE A 282 0.83 2.48 -16.71
N SER A 283 0.92 1.23 -17.17
CA SER A 283 1.15 0.97 -18.60
C SER A 283 -0.05 1.34 -19.50
N SER A 284 -1.27 1.39 -18.95
CA SER A 284 -2.43 1.92 -19.68
C SER A 284 -2.30 3.43 -19.96
N LEU A 285 -1.60 4.16 -19.08
CA LEU A 285 -1.35 5.60 -19.19
C LEU A 285 -0.07 5.92 -19.97
N ALA A 286 0.96 5.09 -19.81
CA ALA A 286 2.26 5.22 -20.48
C ALA A 286 2.75 3.87 -21.04
N PRO A 287 2.22 3.41 -22.19
CA PRO A 287 2.56 2.10 -22.76
C PRO A 287 4.06 1.92 -23.01
N ASN A 288 4.77 3.00 -23.33
CA ASN A 288 6.21 3.01 -23.56
C ASN A 288 7.06 2.69 -22.31
N LYS A 289 6.47 2.75 -21.10
CA LYS A 289 7.16 2.45 -19.84
C LYS A 289 6.96 1.03 -19.33
N ARG A 290 6.10 0.23 -19.99
CA ARG A 290 5.75 -1.14 -19.56
C ARG A 290 6.95 -2.03 -19.27
N GLY A 291 7.99 -1.97 -20.12
CA GLY A 291 9.21 -2.76 -19.94
C GLY A 291 10.02 -2.36 -18.70
N GLU A 292 10.08 -1.08 -18.37
CA GLU A 292 10.78 -0.59 -17.17
C GLU A 292 9.98 -0.87 -15.89
N LEU A 293 8.65 -0.69 -15.92
CA LEU A 293 7.75 -1.04 -14.82
C LEU A 293 7.93 -2.51 -14.39
N ALA A 294 7.99 -3.42 -15.37
CA ALA A 294 8.20 -4.85 -15.09
C ALA A 294 9.55 -5.15 -14.43
N LYS A 295 10.62 -4.43 -14.80
CA LYS A 295 11.95 -4.59 -14.18
C LYS A 295 12.00 -4.02 -12.77
N LEU A 296 11.21 -2.98 -12.48
CA LEU A 296 11.20 -2.29 -11.19
C LEU A 296 10.22 -2.92 -10.19
N GLY A 297 9.19 -3.65 -10.62
CA GLY A 297 8.09 -4.12 -9.77
C GLY A 297 8.49 -4.77 -8.43
N ILE A 298 9.38 -5.76 -8.45
CA ILE A 298 9.85 -6.41 -7.20
C ILE A 298 10.62 -5.41 -6.33
N ARG A 299 11.46 -4.57 -6.95
CA ARG A 299 12.25 -3.57 -6.23
C ARG A 299 11.34 -2.53 -5.58
N ALA A 300 10.31 -2.07 -6.28
CA ALA A 300 9.30 -1.14 -5.77
C ALA A 300 8.50 -1.73 -4.60
N MET A 301 8.10 -2.99 -4.69
CA MET A 301 7.43 -3.70 -3.59
C MET A 301 8.29 -3.79 -2.34
N LEU A 302 9.58 -4.09 -2.50
CA LEU A 302 10.52 -4.12 -1.38
C LEU A 302 10.75 -2.72 -0.81
N ALA A 303 10.87 -1.69 -1.65
CA ALA A 303 10.99 -0.31 -1.21
C ALA A 303 9.77 0.14 -0.40
N GLY A 304 8.56 -0.15 -0.88
CA GLY A 304 7.32 0.20 -0.18
C GLY A 304 7.19 -0.57 1.14
N THR A 305 7.54 -1.85 1.14
CA THR A 305 7.62 -2.65 2.37
C THR A 305 8.58 -2.03 3.38
N MET A 306 9.79 -1.65 2.96
CA MET A 306 10.77 -1.02 3.84
C MET A 306 10.31 0.34 4.35
N ALA A 307 9.58 1.12 3.54
CA ALA A 307 9.00 2.39 3.97
C ALA A 307 7.97 2.18 5.11
N ASN A 308 7.10 1.16 4.99
CA ASN A 308 6.16 0.81 6.06
C ASN A 308 6.87 0.31 7.33
N LEU A 309 7.89 -0.54 7.16
CA LEU A 309 8.69 -1.06 8.28
C LEU A 309 9.44 0.07 8.99
N MET A 310 9.95 1.06 8.26
CA MET A 310 10.58 2.24 8.86
C MET A 310 9.59 3.05 9.68
N SER A 311 8.39 3.33 9.15
CA SER A 311 7.31 3.99 9.91
C SER A 311 6.96 3.21 11.17
N ALA A 312 6.92 1.88 11.09
CA ALA A 312 6.65 0.99 12.23
C ALA A 312 7.76 1.04 13.28
N SER A 313 9.03 1.05 12.87
CA SER A 313 10.17 1.21 13.78
C SER A 313 10.12 2.54 14.52
N ILE A 314 9.81 3.64 13.81
CA ILE A 314 9.66 4.97 14.44
C ILE A 314 8.51 4.95 15.45
N ALA A 315 7.36 4.36 15.09
CA ALA A 315 6.25 4.19 16.03
C ALA A 315 6.68 3.37 17.26
N GLY A 316 7.39 2.26 17.06
CA GLY A 316 7.94 1.43 18.14
C GLY A 316 8.92 2.17 19.05
N MET A 317 9.69 3.13 18.54
CA MET A 317 10.59 3.95 19.36
C MET A 317 9.84 4.97 20.25
N LEU A 318 8.66 5.42 19.83
CA LEU A 318 7.88 6.48 20.48
C LEU A 318 6.78 5.96 21.43
N LEU A 319 6.62 4.64 21.53
CA LEU A 319 5.64 3.93 22.37
C LEU A 319 6.32 3.18 23.51
#